data_AF-W1XF59-F1
#
_entry.id   AF-W1XF59-F1
#
_cell.length_a   1.000
_cell.length_b   1.000
_cell.length_c   1.000
_cell.angle_alpha   90.00
_cell.angle_beta   90.00
_cell.angle_gamma   90.00
#
_symmetry.space_group_name_H-M   'P 1'
#
loop_
_entity.id
_entity.type
_entity.pdbx_description
1 polymer ?
#
loop_
_entity_poly.entity_id
_entity_poly.type
_entity_poly.pdbx_seq_one_letter_code
_entity_poly.pdbx_strand_id
1 'polypeptide(L)' 'MATVPTRSGSPRQLTTKQTGDAWEVQARRWLEGKGLRFIAANVNERGGEIDLIMREGRITVFVEVRYRRSALYGGAAA' A
#
# COMPACT_ATOMS: atom_id res chain seq x y z
N MET A 1 -26.05 -11.26 8.40
CA MET A 1 -25.56 -9.92 8.77
C MET A 1 -24.41 -10.11 9.75
N ALA A 2 -23.17 -10.24 9.27
CA ALA A 2 -22.01 -10.48 10.14
C ALA A 2 -21.23 -9.17 10.28
N THR A 3 -21.24 -8.61 11.48
CA THR A 3 -20.56 -7.38 11.87
C THR A 3 -19.07 -7.66 12.06
N VAL A 4 -18.22 -7.01 11.27
CA VAL A 4 -16.75 -7.06 11.41
C VAL A 4 -16.33 -6.07 12.51
N PRO A 5 -15.51 -6.47 13.50
CA PRO A 5 -15.08 -5.55 14.56
C PRO A 5 -13.99 -4.61 14.05
N THR A 6 -14.23 -3.30 14.16
CA THR A 6 -13.24 -2.24 13.93
C THR A 6 -12.32 -2.16 15.15
N ARG A 7 -11.06 -2.60 15.02
CA ARG A 7 -10.07 -2.43 16.10
C ARG A 7 -9.44 -1.05 15.98
N SER A 8 -9.71 -0.21 16.97
CA SER A 8 -9.17 1.14 17.14
C SER A 8 -7.64 1.14 17.18
N GLY A 9 -7.00 1.90 16.29
CA GLY A 9 -5.56 2.19 16.33
C GLY A 9 -5.26 3.40 17.21
N SER A 10 -4.31 3.27 18.14
CA SER A 10 -3.80 4.36 18.99
C SER A 10 -3.17 5.49 18.17
N PRO A 11 -3.27 6.77 18.63
CA PRO A 11 -2.70 7.90 17.92
C PRO A 11 -1.21 8.00 18.27
N ARG A 12 -0.33 7.69 17.33
CA ARG A 12 1.09 8.03 17.49
C ARG A 12 1.78 8.31 16.16
N GLN A 13 2.25 9.56 16.05
CA GLN A 13 3.30 10.08 15.18
C GLN A 13 2.96 10.34 13.70
N LEU A 14 2.54 11.58 13.44
CA LEU A 14 2.68 12.26 12.17
C LEU A 14 4.17 12.47 11.86
N THR A 15 4.84 11.50 11.23
CA THR A 15 6.09 11.64 10.45
C THR A 15 6.39 10.28 9.79
N THR A 16 6.77 10.26 8.52
CA THR A 16 6.91 9.07 7.63
C THR A 16 5.59 8.54 7.06
N LYS A 17 4.53 8.38 7.87
CA LYS A 17 3.27 7.77 7.41
C LYS A 17 2.51 8.61 6.37
N GLN A 18 2.38 9.93 6.61
CA GLN A 18 1.70 10.84 5.68
C GLN A 18 2.39 10.96 4.32
N THR A 19 3.72 10.82 4.29
CA THR A 19 4.47 10.75 3.04
C THR A 19 4.15 9.44 2.32
N GLY A 20 4.09 8.33 3.05
CA GLY A 20 3.65 7.02 2.54
C GLY A 20 2.28 7.10 1.86
N ASP A 21 1.27 7.64 2.55
CA ASP A 21 -0.10 7.75 2.02
C ASP A 21 -0.17 8.50 0.68
N ALA A 22 0.59 9.60 0.53
CA ALA A 22 0.63 10.37 -0.70
C ALA A 22 1.25 9.57 -1.87
N TRP A 23 2.30 8.80 -1.59
CA TRP A 23 2.95 7.95 -2.59
C TRP A 23 2.10 6.72 -2.93
N GLU A 24 1.35 6.18 -1.98
CA GLU A 24 0.36 5.12 -2.24
C GLU A 24 -0.73 5.59 -3.18
N VAL A 25 -1.28 6.78 -2.96
CA VAL A 25 -2.28 7.37 -3.86
C VAL A 25 -1.71 7.57 -5.26
N GLN A 26 -0.48 8.07 -5.36
CA GLN A 26 0.18 8.26 -6.65
C GLN A 26 0.45 6.92 -7.36
N ALA A 27 0.93 5.91 -6.65
CA ALA A 27 1.17 4.57 -7.17
C ALA A 27 -0.14 3.93 -7.64
N ARG A 28 -1.20 4.03 -6.85
CA ARG A 28 -2.55 3.58 -7.22
C ARG A 28 -3.00 4.20 -8.53
N ARG A 29 -2.97 5.54 -8.65
CA ARG A 29 -3.43 6.23 -9.87
C ARG A 29 -2.63 5.81 -11.09
N TRP A 30 -1.32 5.64 -10.93
CA TRP A 30 -0.46 5.15 -12.00
C TRP A 30 -0.85 3.74 -12.44
N LEU A 31 -1.07 2.82 -11.49
CA LEU A 31 -1.49 1.43 -11.76
C LEU A 31 -2.89 1.36 -12.38
N GLU A 32 -3.83 2.17 -11.90
CA GLU A 32 -5.16 2.31 -12.50
C GLU A 32 -5.06 2.77 -13.96
N GLY A 33 -4.19 3.75 -14.24
CA GLY A 33 -3.88 4.20 -15.61
C GLY A 33 -3.21 3.13 -16.49
N LYS A 34 -2.61 2.09 -15.89
CA LYS A 34 -2.08 0.91 -16.59
C LYS A 34 -3.11 -0.21 -16.77
N GLY A 35 -4.35 -0.01 -16.33
CA GLY A 35 -5.44 -0.96 -16.50
C GLY A 35 -5.66 -1.91 -15.31
N LEU A 36 -4.92 -1.74 -14.22
CA LEU A 36 -5.19 -2.47 -12.99
C LEU A 36 -6.44 -1.91 -12.31
N ARG A 37 -7.23 -2.79 -11.69
CA ARG A 37 -8.41 -2.40 -10.93
C ARG A 37 -8.09 -2.40 -9.44
N PHE A 38 -8.35 -1.27 -8.78
CA PHE A 38 -8.22 -1.15 -7.34
C PHE A 38 -9.14 -2.11 -6.59
N ILE A 39 -8.60 -2.78 -5.56
CA ILE A 39 -9.38 -3.60 -4.61
C ILE A 39 -9.37 -2.95 -3.23
N ALA A 40 -8.18 -2.72 -2.67
CA ALA A 40 -8.02 -2.20 -1.31
C ALA A 40 -6.68 -1.49 -1.14
N ALA A 41 -6.60 -0.64 -0.12
CA ALA A 41 -5.36 0.02 0.32
C ALA A 41 -5.22 -0.12 1.84
N ASN A 42 -3.99 0.01 2.35
CA ASN A 42 -3.69 0.00 3.79
C ASN A 42 -4.29 -1.22 4.51
N VAL A 43 -4.13 -2.41 3.92
CA VAL A 43 -4.70 -3.64 4.46
C VAL A 43 -3.81 -4.13 5.59
N ASN A 44 -4.38 -4.24 6.79
CA ASN A 44 -3.67 -4.72 7.97
C ASN A 44 -4.32 -6.02 8.47
N GLU A 45 -3.53 -7.09 8.54
CA GLU A 45 -3.96 -8.39 9.04
C GLU A 45 -2.94 -8.93 10.06
N ARG A 46 -3.31 -9.99 10.78
CA ARG A 46 -2.44 -10.57 11.83
C ARG A 46 -1.04 -10.97 11.35
N GLY A 47 -0.88 -11.21 10.05
CA GLY A 47 0.38 -11.62 9.42
C GLY A 47 1.23 -10.49 8.81
N GLY A 48 0.75 -9.24 8.81
CA GLY A 48 1.47 -8.11 8.23
C GLY A 48 0.55 -7.05 7.61
N GLU A 49 1.18 -6.07 6.98
CA GLU A 49 0.52 -5.00 6.24
C GLU A 49 0.78 -5.12 4.73
N ILE A 50 -0.18 -4.67 3.93
CA ILE A 50 -0.08 -4.55 2.48
C ILE A 50 -0.60 -3.18 2.06
N ASP A 51 0.22 -2.42 1.35
CA ASP A 51 -0.13 -1.05 0.95
C ASP A 51 -1.29 -1.02 -0.05
N LEU A 52 -1.22 -1.83 -1.12
CA LEU A 52 -2.24 -1.86 -2.17
C LEU A 52 -2.54 -3.28 -2.65
N ILE A 53 -3.82 -3.57 -2.86
CA ILE A 53 -4.31 -4.77 -3.54
C ILE A 53 -5.02 -4.34 -4.83
N MET A 54 -4.61 -4.94 -5.94
CA MET A 54 -5.08 -4.62 -7.29
C MET A 54 -5.47 -5.89 -8.05
N ARG A 55 -6.15 -5.73 -9.19
CA ARG A 55 -6.53 -6.83 -10.08
C ARG A 55 -6.25 -6.54 -11.54
N GLU A 56 -5.56 -7.46 -12.18
CA GLU A 56 -5.37 -7.51 -13.64
C GLU A 56 -6.09 -8.75 -14.19
N GLY A 57 -7.24 -8.56 -14.84
CA GLY A 57 -8.08 -9.68 -15.28
C GLY A 57 -8.50 -10.59 -14.12
N ARG A 58 -7.93 -11.79 -14.07
CA ARG A 58 -8.15 -12.82 -13.02
C ARG A 58 -7.02 -12.89 -11.98
N ILE A 59 -5.97 -12.08 -12.13
CA ILE A 59 -4.79 -12.08 -11.27
C ILE A 59 -4.99 -11.05 -10.16
N THR A 60 -4.77 -11.46 -8.91
CA THR A 60 -4.68 -10.55 -7.76
C THR A 60 -3.22 -10.14 -7.58
N VAL A 61 -2.98 -8.83 -7.52
CA VAL A 61 -1.65 -8.23 -7.43
C VAL A 61 -1.54 -7.52 -6.08
N PHE A 62 -0.57 -7.93 -5.27
CA PHE A 62 -0.21 -7.27 -4.01
C PHE A 62 0.97 -6.34 -4.28
N VAL A 63 0.87 -5.09 -3.83
CA VAL A 63 1.85 -4.05 -4.16
C VAL A 63 2.32 -3.37 -2.87
N GLU A 64 3.63 -3.35 -2.69
CA GLU A 64 4.34 -2.61 -1.66
C GLU A 64 4.91 -1.31 -2.28
N VAL A 65 4.58 -0.16 -1.70
CA VAL A 65 4.93 1.17 -2.20
C VAL A 65 6.14 1.70 -1.41
N ARG A 66 7.31 1.73 -2.06
CA ARG A 66 8.53 2.27 -1.46
C ARG A 66 8.92 3.59 -2.09
N TYR A 67 8.87 4.67 -1.31
CA TYR A 67 9.45 5.95 -1.69
C TYR A 67 10.94 6.00 -1.35
N ARG A 68 11.76 6.40 -2.33
CA ARG A 68 13.19 6.66 -2.13
C ARG A 68 13.48 8.11 -2.48
N ARG A 69 14.06 8.85 -1.53
CA ARG A 69 14.50 10.25 -1.73
C ARG A 69 15.77 10.36 -2.59
N SER A 70 16.59 9.31 -2.61
CA SER A 70 17.81 9.23 -3.41
C SER A 70 18.00 7.81 -3.94
N ALA A 71 18.49 7.69 -5.17
CA ALA A 71 18.86 6.41 -5.78
C ALA A 71 20.25 5.90 -5.34
N LEU A 72 21.00 6.70 -4.57
CA LEU A 72 22.40 6.41 -4.22
C LEU A 72 22.58 5.29 -3.19
N TYR A 73 21.53 4.87 -2.49
CA TYR A 73 21.58 3.80 -1.49
C TYR A 73 20.43 2.82 -1.69
N GLY A 74 20.71 1.51 -1.64
CA GLY A 74 19.71 0.43 -1.69
C GLY A 74 19.62 -0.36 -3.00
N GLY A 75 20.68 -0.37 -3.81
CA GLY A 75 20.89 -1.41 -4.83
C GLY A 75 21.62 -2.61 -4.22
N ALA A 76 21.00 -3.31 -3.27
CA ALA A 76 21.50 -4.60 -2.82
C ALA A 76 20.87 -5.67 -3.72
N ALA A 77 21.48 -5.88 -4.89
CA ALA A 77 21.65 -7.23 -5.40
C ALA A 77 22.93 -7.76 -4.74
N ALA A 78 22.76 -8.36 -3.56
CA ALA A 78 23.71 -9.25 -2.90
C ALA A 78 22.89 -10.29 -2.14
#